data_AF-A0A9W5K847-F1
#
_entry.id   AF-A0A9W5K847-F1
#
_cell.length_a   1.000
_cell.length_b   1.000
_cell.length_c   1.000
_cell.angle_alpha   90.00
_cell.angle_beta   90.00
_cell.angle_gamma   90.00
#
_symmetry.space_group_name_H-M   'P 1'
#
loop_
_entity.id
_entity.type
_entity.pdbx_description
1 polymer ?
#
loop_
_entity_poly.entity_id
_entity_poly.type
_entity_poly.pdbx_seq_one_letter_code
_entity_poly.pdbx_strand_id
1 'polypeptide(L)'
;MNPKDEAHLSYDPLDDTKVWDEQTYPLIPVGKMVLNKNPENFMEQVEKVAFSPSNLLDGAELSDDKMLQGRANIYSDSQRRRIGPEFRKLTINQQQDWTPANQITTGEGRYVEGNLKELL
;
A
#
# COMPACT_ATOMS: atom_id res chain seq x y z
N MET A 1 -10.85 -1.61 13.26
CA MET A 1 -10.62 -2.28 14.56
C MET A 1 -9.70 -1.42 15.39
N ASN A 2 -10.00 -1.24 16.67
CA ASN A 2 -9.03 -0.68 17.61
C ASN A 2 -8.03 -1.80 17.97
N PRO A 3 -6.70 -1.59 17.98
CA PRO A 3 -5.74 -2.65 18.31
C PRO A 3 -6.04 -3.38 19.63
N LYS A 4 -6.69 -2.72 20.60
CA LYS A 4 -7.12 -3.35 21.87
C LYS A 4 -8.15 -4.47 21.70
N ASP A 5 -8.87 -4.50 20.58
CA ASP A 5 -9.91 -5.49 20.30
C ASP A 5 -9.30 -6.88 20.00
N GLU A 6 -8.02 -6.96 19.63
CA GLU A 6 -7.31 -8.19 19.27
C GLU A 6 -7.48 -9.31 20.33
N ALA A 7 -7.40 -8.97 21.61
CA ALA A 7 -7.52 -9.92 22.72
C ALA A 7 -8.90 -10.58 22.83
N HIS A 8 -9.90 -10.07 22.11
CA HIS A 8 -11.28 -10.54 22.13
C HIS A 8 -11.66 -11.33 20.87
N LEU A 9 -10.75 -11.46 19.90
CA LEU A 9 -10.97 -12.22 18.68
C LEU A 9 -10.67 -13.70 18.91
N SER A 10 -11.41 -14.56 18.20
CA SER A 10 -11.14 -16.01 18.19
C SER A 10 -10.02 -16.40 17.21
N TYR A 11 -9.38 -15.42 16.56
CA TYR A 11 -8.34 -15.59 15.56
C TYR A 11 -7.36 -14.40 15.63
N ASP A 12 -6.15 -14.59 15.09
CA ASP A 12 -5.17 -13.53 14.92
C ASP A 12 -5.66 -12.56 13.83
N PRO A 13 -5.87 -11.27 14.13
CA PRO A 13 -6.36 -10.30 13.15
C PRO A 13 -5.38 -10.02 12.00
N LEU A 14 -4.12 -10.41 12.14
CA LEU A 14 -3.05 -10.26 11.16
C LEU A 14 -2.75 -11.57 10.39
N ASP A 15 -3.55 -12.62 10.60
CA ASP A 15 -3.54 -13.84 9.79
C ASP A 15 -4.27 -13.61 8.46
N ASP A 16 -3.51 -13.55 7.36
CA ASP A 16 -4.01 -13.29 6.00
C ASP A 16 -4.92 -14.39 5.43
N THR A 17 -5.09 -15.51 6.16
CA THR A 17 -6.07 -16.55 5.84
C THR A 17 -7.44 -16.32 6.47
N LYS A 18 -7.62 -15.24 7.25
CA LYS A 18 -8.88 -14.91 7.95
C LYS A 18 -9.54 -13.67 7.36
N VAL A 19 -10.83 -13.53 7.66
CA VAL A 19 -11.63 -12.36 7.31
C VAL A 19 -12.19 -11.73 8.56
N TRP A 20 -12.25 -10.41 8.58
CA TRP A 20 -12.95 -9.69 9.65
C TRP A 20 -14.45 -9.73 9.37
N ASP A 21 -15.22 -10.10 10.38
CA ASP A 21 -16.67 -10.18 10.26
C ASP A 21 -17.26 -8.78 10.06
N GLU A 22 -17.94 -8.58 8.92
CA GLU A 22 -18.54 -7.29 8.55
C GLU A 22 -19.68 -6.85 9.47
N GLN A 23 -20.30 -7.77 10.23
CA GLN A 23 -21.29 -7.37 11.25
C GLN A 23 -20.62 -6.68 12.44
N THR A 24 -19.41 -7.13 12.80
CA THR A 24 -18.62 -6.58 13.89
C THR A 24 -17.80 -5.38 13.44
N TYR A 25 -17.24 -5.44 12.23
CA TYR A 25 -16.42 -4.39 11.62
C TYR A 25 -17.01 -3.98 10.26
N PRO A 26 -18.06 -3.14 10.25
CA PRO A 26 -18.74 -2.76 9.01
C PRO A 26 -17.81 -1.96 8.08
N LEU A 27 -18.00 -2.17 6.78
CA LEU A 27 -17.30 -1.41 5.75
C LEU A 27 -17.64 0.07 5.84
N ILE A 28 -16.62 0.93 5.85
CA ILE A 28 -16.76 2.39 5.85
C ILE A 28 -16.52 2.89 4.43
N PRO A 29 -17.50 3.57 3.79
CA PRO A 29 -17.28 4.17 2.47
C PRO A 29 -16.20 5.26 2.52
N VAL A 30 -15.23 5.18 1.60
CA VAL A 30 -14.13 6.17 1.48
C VAL A 30 -14.21 6.95 0.17
N GLY A 31 -14.48 6.28 -0.95
CA GLY A 31 -14.54 6.91 -2.27
C GLY A 31 -14.77 5.92 -3.40
N LYS A 32 -14.61 6.40 -4.65
CA LYS A 32 -14.82 5.59 -5.86
C LYS A 32 -13.63 5.72 -6.81
N MET A 33 -13.06 4.59 -7.22
CA MET A 33 -12.06 4.53 -8.28
C MET A 33 -12.74 4.32 -9.64
N VAL A 34 -12.35 5.09 -10.65
CA VAL A 34 -12.88 4.98 -12.02
C VAL A 34 -11.72 4.80 -12.99
N LEU A 35 -11.78 3.73 -13.79
CA LEU A 35 -10.84 3.48 -14.88
C LEU A 35 -11.48 3.95 -16.19
N ASN A 36 -10.98 5.03 -16.78
CA ASN A 36 -11.60 5.72 -17.92
C ASN A 36 -10.68 5.86 -19.15
N LYS A 37 -9.46 5.31 -19.11
CA LYS A 37 -8.48 5.43 -20.20
C LYS A 37 -7.65 4.16 -20.31
N ASN A 38 -7.48 3.68 -21.54
CA ASN A 38 -6.55 2.60 -21.86
C ASN A 38 -5.10 3.12 -21.99
N PRO A 39 -4.09 2.27 -21.74
CA PRO A 39 -2.69 2.60 -22.04
C PRO A 39 -2.48 2.93 -23.52
N GLU A 40 -1.64 3.92 -23.80
CA GLU A 40 -1.18 4.29 -25.15
C GLU A 40 -0.03 3.39 -25.61
N ASN A 41 0.80 2.93 -24.67
CA ASN A 41 1.87 1.98 -24.90
C ASN A 41 1.89 0.92 -23.79
N PHE A 42 1.52 -0.29 -24.14
CA PHE A 42 1.44 -1.42 -23.22
C PHE A 42 2.79 -1.77 -22.57
N MET A 43 3.88 -1.74 -23.35
CA MET A 43 5.21 -2.06 -22.84
C MET A 43 5.68 -1.04 -21.79
N GLU A 44 5.48 0.24 -22.06
CA GLU A 44 5.94 1.30 -21.16
C GLU A 44 5.04 1.50 -19.94
N GLN A 45 3.72 1.28 -20.08
CA GLN A 45 2.74 1.63 -19.04
C GLN A 45 2.18 0.42 -18.28
N VAL A 46 2.23 -0.79 -18.86
CA VAL A 46 1.73 -2.01 -18.22
C VAL A 46 2.88 -2.94 -17.86
N GLU A 47 3.72 -3.30 -18.83
CA GLU A 47 4.82 -4.24 -18.54
C GLU A 47 5.83 -3.65 -17.57
N LYS A 48 6.09 -2.35 -17.60
CA LYS A 48 7.07 -1.70 -16.71
C LYS A 48 6.48 -1.06 -15.45
N VAL A 49 5.17 -1.16 -15.21
CA VAL A 49 4.59 -0.65 -13.96
C VAL A 49 5.14 -1.43 -12.76
N ALA A 50 5.39 -0.73 -11.67
CA ALA A 50 6.04 -1.27 -10.48
C ALA A 50 5.29 -0.84 -9.21
N PHE A 51 4.52 -1.77 -8.64
CA PHE A 51 3.86 -1.59 -7.35
C PHE A 51 4.70 -2.20 -6.22
N SER A 52 4.61 -1.61 -5.03
CA SER A 52 5.25 -2.13 -3.81
C SER A 52 4.40 -1.71 -2.60
N PRO A 53 4.07 -2.63 -1.66
CA PRO A 53 3.36 -2.28 -0.42
C PRO A 53 4.13 -1.28 0.46
N SER A 54 5.46 -1.21 0.32
CA SER A 54 6.31 -0.25 1.01
C SER A 54 6.26 1.18 0.45
N ASN A 55 5.49 1.43 -0.62
CA ASN A 55 5.21 2.79 -1.09
C ASN A 55 4.00 3.35 -0.33
N LEU A 56 4.22 3.75 0.91
CA LEU A 56 3.19 4.27 1.81
C LEU A 56 3.00 5.78 1.65
N LEU A 57 1.81 6.26 2.02
CA LEU A 57 1.49 7.68 2.21
C LEU A 57 1.53 8.02 3.70
N ASP A 58 1.67 9.30 4.03
CA ASP A 58 1.56 9.78 5.41
C ASP A 58 0.24 9.33 6.06
N GLY A 59 0.33 8.76 7.26
CA GLY A 59 -0.83 8.22 7.99
C GLY A 59 -1.15 6.74 7.70
N ALA A 60 -0.42 6.09 6.79
CA ALA A 60 -0.50 4.64 6.57
C ALA A 60 0.79 3.94 7.00
N GLU A 61 0.64 2.81 7.70
CA GLU A 61 1.75 1.98 8.19
C GLU A 61 1.47 0.50 7.91
N LEU A 62 2.52 -0.32 7.87
CA LEU A 62 2.40 -1.77 7.74
C LEU A 62 2.02 -2.37 9.10
N SER A 63 1.10 -3.33 9.10
CA SER A 63 0.88 -4.19 10.26
C SER A 63 1.97 -5.26 10.37
N ASP A 64 2.01 -5.97 11.50
CA ASP A 64 2.92 -7.09 11.75
C ASP A 64 2.47 -8.42 11.08
N ASP A 65 1.59 -8.35 10.08
CA ASP A 65 1.27 -9.49 9.22
C ASP A 65 2.54 -10.01 8.54
N LYS A 66 2.87 -11.27 8.78
CA LYS A 66 4.13 -11.89 8.33
C LYS A 66 4.27 -11.89 6.80
N MET A 67 3.17 -12.07 6.08
CA MET A 67 3.15 -12.05 4.62
C MET A 67 3.30 -10.62 4.11
N LEU A 68 2.64 -9.64 4.73
CA LEU A 68 2.82 -8.22 4.39
C LEU A 68 4.27 -7.77 4.60
N GLN A 69 4.88 -8.13 5.73
CA GLN A 69 6.28 -7.80 6.06
C GLN A 69 7.26 -8.38 5.02
N GLY A 70 7.04 -9.62 4.55
CA GLY A 70 7.82 -10.19 3.45
C GLY A 70 7.63 -9.43 2.14
N ARG A 71 6.39 -9.10 1.77
CA ARG A 71 6.05 -8.40 0.52
C ARG A 71 6.62 -6.97 0.49
N ALA A 72 6.66 -6.27 1.62
CA ALA A 72 7.22 -4.93 1.70
C ALA A 72 8.67 -4.84 1.19
N ASN A 73 9.44 -5.93 1.36
CA ASN A 73 10.82 -6.04 0.90
C ASN A 73 10.94 -6.63 -0.52
N ILE A 74 10.26 -7.74 -0.78
CA ILE A 74 10.46 -8.56 -1.99
C ILE A 74 10.07 -7.83 -3.28
N TYR A 75 9.04 -6.96 -3.24
CA TYR A 75 8.58 -6.29 -4.44
C TYR A 75 9.65 -5.36 -5.00
N SER A 76 10.20 -4.46 -4.18
CA SER A 76 11.26 -3.54 -4.62
C SER A 76 12.50 -4.26 -5.16
N ASP A 77 12.85 -5.41 -4.57
CA ASP A 77 13.95 -6.23 -5.06
C ASP A 77 13.66 -6.85 -6.44
N SER A 78 12.48 -7.45 -6.57
CA SER A 78 12.01 -8.02 -7.83
C SER A 78 11.97 -6.96 -8.95
N GLN A 79 11.57 -5.72 -8.66
CA GLN A 79 11.56 -4.65 -9.66
C GLN A 79 12.95 -4.24 -10.12
N ARG A 80 13.92 -4.13 -9.20
CA ARG A 80 15.32 -3.88 -9.56
C ARG A 80 15.87 -4.97 -10.48
N ARG A 81 15.50 -6.23 -10.23
CA ARG A 81 15.92 -7.37 -11.04
C ARG A 81 15.24 -7.46 -12.40
N ARG A 82 13.95 -7.10 -12.46
CA ARG A 82 13.07 -7.27 -13.64
C ARG A 82 13.17 -6.11 -14.63
N ILE A 83 13.15 -4.88 -14.13
CA ILE A 83 13.15 -3.64 -14.95
C ILE A 83 14.54 -3.00 -14.95
N GLY A 84 15.23 -3.03 -13.80
CA GLY A 84 16.52 -2.39 -13.59
C GLY A 84 16.53 -1.52 -12.34
N PRO A 85 17.72 -1.13 -11.84
CA PRO A 85 17.86 -0.36 -10.59
C PRO A 85 17.13 0.98 -10.62
N GLU A 86 17.00 1.58 -11.81
CA GLU A 86 16.39 2.89 -12.02
C GLU A 86 14.88 2.83 -12.36
N PHE A 87 14.19 1.72 -12.06
CA PHE A 87 12.77 1.53 -12.43
C PHE A 87 11.83 2.65 -11.94
N ARG A 88 12.19 3.33 -10.85
CA ARG A 88 11.46 4.49 -10.29
C ARG A 88 11.55 5.74 -11.15
N LYS A 89 12.53 5.85 -12.06
CA LYS A 89 12.67 6.98 -13.00
C LYS A 89 11.79 6.84 -14.23
N LEU A 90 11.14 5.69 -14.45
CA LEU A 90 10.21 5.52 -15.56
C LEU A 90 8.98 6.39 -15.34
N THR A 91 8.48 7.02 -16.40
CA THR A 91 7.35 7.95 -16.34
C THR A 91 6.12 7.38 -15.65
N ILE A 92 5.84 6.08 -15.79
CA ILE A 92 4.70 5.42 -15.15
C ILE A 92 4.89 5.19 -13.63
N ASN A 93 6.14 5.14 -13.17
CA ASN A 93 6.49 4.83 -11.77
C ASN A 93 7.00 6.04 -10.99
N GLN A 94 7.27 7.16 -11.67
CA GLN A 94 7.87 8.32 -11.05
C GLN A 94 6.89 8.98 -10.07
N GLN A 95 7.39 9.30 -8.88
CA GLN A 95 6.74 10.20 -7.95
C GLN A 95 7.53 11.51 -7.96
N GLN A 96 6.83 12.62 -8.13
CA GLN A 96 7.45 13.94 -8.11
C GLN A 96 8.16 14.16 -6.76
N ASP A 97 9.40 14.64 -6.81
CA ASP A 97 10.23 14.97 -5.64
C ASP A 97 10.53 13.80 -4.68
N TRP A 98 10.36 12.56 -5.14
CA TRP A 98 10.67 11.38 -4.32
C TRP A 98 12.18 11.12 -4.20
N THR A 99 12.62 10.86 -2.98
CA THR A 99 13.97 10.38 -2.65
C THR A 99 13.89 9.16 -1.73
N PRO A 100 14.96 8.33 -1.63
CA PRO A 100 14.99 7.23 -0.66
C PRO A 100 14.74 7.67 0.80
N ALA A 101 15.06 8.92 1.14
CA ALA A 101 14.78 9.48 2.47
C ALA A 101 13.28 9.68 2.75
N ASN A 102 12.42 9.64 1.73
CA ASN A 102 10.97 9.72 1.87
C ASN A 102 10.32 8.36 2.18
N GLN A 103 11.09 7.26 2.24
CA GLN A 103 10.52 5.98 2.67
C GLN A 103 10.20 6.03 4.16
N ILE A 104 8.91 5.95 4.47
CA ILE A 104 8.40 5.82 5.83
C ILE A 104 8.56 4.34 6.24
N THR A 105 9.43 4.08 7.21
CA THR A 105 9.70 2.72 7.72
C THR A 105 9.48 2.59 9.22
N THR A 106 9.21 3.70 9.91
CA THR A 106 9.15 3.74 11.37
C THR A 106 7.72 3.48 11.79
N GLY A 107 7.42 2.23 12.17
CA GLY A 107 6.16 1.79 12.80
C GLY A 107 5.92 2.39 14.19
N GLU A 108 6.15 3.70 14.35
CA GLU A 108 5.84 4.43 15.58
C GLU A 108 4.39 4.95 15.61
N GLY A 109 3.57 4.63 14.61
CA GLY A 109 2.16 4.99 14.61
C GLY A 109 1.96 6.50 14.58
N ARG A 110 2.62 7.23 13.67
CA ARG A 110 2.32 8.66 13.52
C ARG A 110 0.91 8.79 12.95
N TYR A 111 -0.04 9.01 13.85
CA TYR A 111 -1.40 9.41 13.50
C TYR A 111 -1.31 10.73 12.73
N VAL A 112 -1.47 10.64 11.41
CA VAL A 112 -1.68 11.80 10.56
C VAL A 112 -3.17 11.83 10.27
N GLU A 113 -3.85 12.86 10.77
CA GLU A 113 -5.26 13.11 10.44
C GLU A 113 -5.33 13.49 8.96
N GLY A 114 -5.51 12.48 8.11
CA GLY A 114 -5.72 12.67 6.69
C GLY A 114 -7.06 13.36 6.46
N ASN A 115 -7.04 14.66 6.15
CA ASN A 115 -8.22 15.34 5.63
C ASN A 115 -8.50 14.80 4.22
N LEU A 116 -9.32 13.75 4.12
CA LEU A 116 -9.93 13.34 2.86
C LEU A 116 -10.85 14.48 2.42
N LYS A 117 -10.36 15.37 1.56
CA LYS A 117 -11.21 16.33 0.88
C LYS A 117 -12.16 15.53 -0.01
N GLU A 118 -13.45 15.57 0.31
CA GLU A 118 -14.49 15.10 -0.59
C GLU A 118 -14.31 15.83 -1.94
N LEU A 119 -13.87 15.09 -2.95
CA LEU A 119 -13.95 15.55 -4.33
C LEU A 119 -15.40 15.29 -4.78
N LEU A 120 -16.26 16.29 -4.55
CA LEU A 120 -17.59 16.41 -5.15
C LEU A 120 -17.48 16.73 -6.65
#